data_AF-A0AAW2ZG74-F1
#
_entry.id   AF-A0AAW2ZG74-F1
#
_cell.length_a   1.000
_cell.length_b   1.000
_cell.length_c   1.000
_cell.angle_alpha   90.00
_cell.angle_beta   90.00
_cell.angle_gamma   90.00
#
_symmetry.space_group_name_H-M   'P 1'
#
loop_
_entity.id
_entity.type
_entity.pdbx_description
1 polymer ?
#
loop_
_entity_poly.entity_id
_entity_poly.type
_entity_poly.pdbx_seq_one_letter_code
_entity_poly.pdbx_strand_id
1 'polypeptide(L)'
;MKIELSTHRSTVATKWHSLIRLARLIIVYQNTGIHLSFSHFEDGGLHYERGDFTFVDAEHVHKISDQDLFEICFHESNCMTSNKCQEVLNHTFKLMKAINEPKINDIKAYVENSQFVCVLCSEGGRIASIIHQFHNNLSWENDVPMSTLLYLNKMGHLWASYSSSVSMKDQIRSYKRQVLSRYKLLLDLEYQLMPSGHKTRDPLLMFFSYKPDEIIPIQHLVKEPVLNDLSKFDVIVDWAPGFYSLKNLPLFTLGVSYTVKIEDKELTFIQISSLLKDNERVGGATRTELIVHEQIHACRSPLKSKEYEEEFAYKLSSSIIRKVLAPVTRHPADMLAFTAFSAVSVVSDFPSFPRWFTLFSKIPVLFSVCFAMYRLLSMKRRLKAAIRNLEKAGALKHNILPVLLRMTDQEINELSRATNPSQTIRSKSNIRWKVIQQAYLS
;
A
#
# COMPACT_ATOMS: atom_id res chain seq x y z
N MET A 1 14.75 13.96 -37.74
CA MET A 1 13.72 13.74 -36.69
C MET A 1 13.10 15.09 -36.37
N LYS A 2 11.85 15.31 -36.79
CA LYS A 2 11.14 16.58 -36.62
C LYS A 2 10.01 16.31 -35.62
N ILE A 3 10.07 16.97 -34.46
CA ILE A 3 9.07 16.83 -33.41
C ILE A 3 8.13 18.02 -33.56
N GLU A 4 6.94 17.77 -34.07
CA GLU A 4 5.88 18.78 -34.13
C GLU A 4 4.97 18.59 -32.92
N LEU A 5 5.14 19.49 -31.94
CA LEU A 5 4.25 19.61 -30.79
C LEU A 5 2.97 20.31 -31.24
N SER A 6 1.91 19.53 -31.46
CA SER A 6 0.55 20.07 -31.61
C SER A 6 0.18 20.90 -30.36
N THR A 7 -0.41 22.07 -30.62
CA THR A 7 -0.97 23.01 -29.64
C THR A 7 -2.48 22.85 -29.58
N HIS A 8 -2.99 21.65 -29.32
CA HIS A 8 -4.24 21.56 -28.59
C HIS A 8 -3.98 21.88 -27.10
N ARG A 9 -4.98 22.42 -26.42
CA ARG A 9 -4.91 23.08 -25.09
C ARG A 9 -4.50 22.16 -23.93
N SER A 10 -3.63 21.18 -24.12
CA SER A 10 -2.94 20.53 -23.02
C SER A 10 -2.05 21.57 -22.34
N THR A 11 -2.21 21.78 -21.04
CA THR A 11 -1.33 22.66 -20.29
C THR A 11 0.09 22.08 -20.30
N VAL A 12 1.11 22.93 -20.15
CA VAL A 12 2.52 22.54 -20.07
C VAL A 12 2.74 21.39 -19.07
N ALA A 13 1.98 21.38 -17.98
CA ALA A 13 2.03 20.32 -16.97
C ALA A 13 1.49 18.96 -17.44
N THR A 14 0.46 18.91 -18.29
CA THR A 14 -0.01 17.64 -18.85
C THR A 14 1.09 17.01 -19.71
N LYS A 15 1.80 17.82 -20.51
CA LYS A 15 2.95 17.36 -21.31
C LYS A 15 4.10 16.88 -20.42
N TRP A 16 4.40 17.63 -19.35
CA TRP A 16 5.40 17.25 -18.35
C TRP A 16 5.11 15.89 -17.70
N HIS A 17 3.86 15.69 -17.30
CA HIS A 17 3.40 14.47 -16.66
C HIS A 17 3.58 13.24 -17.55
N SER A 18 3.14 13.32 -18.80
CA SER A 18 3.28 12.23 -19.77
C SER A 18 4.74 11.88 -20.02
N LEU A 19 5.63 12.86 -20.05
CA LEU A 19 7.07 12.63 -20.17
C LEU A 19 7.64 11.91 -18.95
N ILE A 20 7.29 12.31 -17.72
CA ILE A 20 7.78 11.65 -16.49
C ILE A 20 7.32 10.20 -16.47
N ARG A 21 6.03 9.95 -16.73
CA ARG A 21 5.49 8.58 -16.82
C ARG A 21 6.25 7.76 -17.85
N LEU A 22 6.47 8.32 -19.04
CA LEU A 22 7.20 7.66 -20.10
C LEU A 22 8.64 7.33 -19.69
N ALA A 23 9.37 8.27 -19.09
CA ALA A 23 10.73 8.04 -18.65
C ALA A 23 10.82 6.91 -17.61
N ARG A 24 9.88 6.87 -16.65
CA ARG A 24 9.80 5.77 -15.67
C ARG A 24 9.58 4.42 -16.35
N LEU A 25 8.63 4.34 -17.29
CA LEU A 25 8.34 3.11 -18.03
C LEU A 25 9.55 2.65 -18.87
N ILE A 26 10.27 3.58 -19.51
CA ILE A 26 11.48 3.25 -20.27
C ILE A 26 12.56 2.70 -19.35
N ILE A 27 12.77 3.28 -18.16
CA ILE A 27 13.77 2.77 -17.21
C ILE A 27 13.40 1.38 -16.72
N VAL A 28 12.11 1.14 -16.42
CA VAL A 28 11.64 -0.22 -16.08
C VAL A 28 11.92 -1.20 -17.21
N TYR A 29 11.63 -0.82 -18.46
CA TYR A 29 11.95 -1.66 -19.62
C TYR A 29 13.46 -1.92 -19.75
N GLN A 30 14.31 -0.90 -19.61
CA GLN A 30 15.76 -1.06 -19.68
C GLN A 30 16.31 -2.03 -18.63
N ASN A 31 15.76 -1.98 -17.41
CA ASN A 31 16.24 -2.80 -16.29
C ASN A 31 15.68 -4.23 -16.30
N THR A 32 14.48 -4.43 -16.85
CA THR A 32 13.77 -5.72 -16.74
C THR A 32 13.58 -6.44 -18.08
N GLY A 33 13.70 -5.72 -19.21
CA GLY A 33 13.31 -6.20 -20.54
C GLY A 33 11.79 -6.31 -20.74
N ILE A 34 10.98 -5.91 -19.76
CA ILE A 34 9.52 -6.12 -19.76
C ILE A 34 8.84 -4.85 -20.26
N HIS A 35 8.06 -4.99 -21.33
CA HIS A 35 7.26 -3.91 -21.86
C HIS A 35 5.98 -3.73 -21.05
N LEU A 36 5.81 -2.55 -20.43
CA LEU A 36 4.60 -2.16 -19.72
C LEU A 36 3.91 -1.02 -20.45
N SER A 37 2.73 -1.30 -20.98
CA SER A 37 1.82 -0.28 -21.51
C SER A 37 0.70 -0.03 -20.51
N PHE A 38 0.65 1.17 -19.95
CA PHE A 38 -0.54 1.66 -19.27
C PHE A 38 -1.30 2.52 -20.27
N SER A 39 -2.36 1.98 -20.88
CA SER A 39 -3.23 2.79 -21.73
C SER A 39 -3.82 3.95 -20.91
N HIS A 40 -3.88 5.14 -21.54
CA HIS A 40 -4.60 6.28 -21.00
C HIS A 40 -6.07 5.88 -20.95
N PHE A 41 -6.54 5.40 -19.80
CA PHE A 41 -7.97 5.43 -19.50
C PHE A 41 -8.31 6.90 -19.35
N GLU A 42 -8.94 7.49 -20.36
CA GLU A 42 -9.64 8.74 -20.15
C GLU A 42 -10.73 8.49 -19.10
N ASP A 43 -10.55 9.08 -17.93
CA ASP A 43 -11.57 9.17 -16.89
C ASP A 43 -12.72 10.05 -17.46
N GLY A 44 -13.68 9.43 -18.14
CA GLY A 44 -14.76 10.19 -18.77
C GLY A 44 -15.83 9.34 -19.47
N GLY A 45 -16.74 8.74 -18.72
CA GLY A 45 -18.05 8.36 -19.25
C GLY A 45 -18.59 7.01 -18.79
N LEU A 46 -19.74 7.06 -18.12
CA LEU A 46 -20.63 5.94 -17.82
C LEU A 46 -21.13 5.27 -19.13
N HIS A 47 -20.34 4.37 -19.72
CA HIS A 47 -20.86 3.33 -20.62
C HIS A 47 -20.12 2.02 -20.35
N TYR A 48 -20.60 1.31 -19.32
CA TYR A 48 -20.23 -0.06 -19.04
C TYR A 48 -21.17 -1.02 -19.79
N GLU A 49 -21.07 -1.11 -21.11
CA GLU A 49 -21.55 -2.27 -21.87
C GLU A 49 -20.65 -2.48 -23.10
N ARG A 50 -19.99 -3.65 -23.16
CA ARG A 50 -19.14 -4.17 -24.26
C ARG A 50 -18.04 -3.23 -24.78
N GLY A 51 -16.83 -3.48 -24.31
CA GLY A 51 -15.62 -2.88 -24.86
C GLY A 51 -14.41 -3.28 -24.05
N ASP A 52 -14.10 -4.58 -24.05
CA ASP A 52 -12.80 -5.06 -23.60
C ASP A 52 -11.71 -4.35 -24.41
N PHE A 53 -10.72 -3.85 -23.67
CA PHE A 53 -9.38 -3.42 -24.08
C PHE A 53 -9.06 -3.73 -25.56
N THR A 54 -8.86 -2.69 -26.38
CA THR A 54 -8.27 -2.84 -27.70
C THR A 54 -6.82 -3.31 -27.53
N PHE A 55 -6.62 -4.61 -27.69
CA PHE A 55 -5.37 -5.14 -28.22
C PHE A 55 -5.29 -4.70 -29.68
N VAL A 56 -4.35 -3.82 -29.99
CA VAL A 56 -3.94 -3.63 -31.37
C VAL A 56 -3.10 -4.83 -31.75
N ASP A 57 -3.70 -5.74 -32.51
CA ASP A 57 -3.01 -6.78 -33.24
C ASP A 57 -1.96 -6.13 -34.16
N ALA A 58 -0.73 -6.64 -34.14
CA ALA A 58 0.46 -5.99 -34.69
C ALA A 58 0.51 -5.93 -36.23
N GLU A 59 -0.55 -6.33 -36.93
CA GLU A 59 -0.58 -6.35 -38.40
C GLU A 59 -1.47 -5.29 -39.05
N HIS A 60 -2.38 -4.59 -38.35
CA HIS A 60 -3.16 -3.52 -38.98
C HIS A 60 -3.54 -2.39 -38.01
N VAL A 61 -2.66 -1.40 -37.85
CA VAL A 61 -3.09 -0.03 -37.47
C VAL A 61 -2.51 0.99 -38.44
N HIS A 62 -3.39 1.43 -39.33
CA HIS A 62 -3.17 2.57 -40.20
C HIS A 62 -3.67 3.87 -39.54
N LYS A 63 -2.82 4.89 -39.64
CA LYS A 63 -3.12 6.33 -39.72
C LYS A 63 -3.59 7.02 -38.43
N ILE A 64 -2.62 7.70 -37.81
CA ILE A 64 -2.82 8.86 -36.95
C ILE A 64 -3.58 9.92 -37.76
N SER A 65 -4.83 10.15 -37.39
CA SER A 65 -5.63 11.30 -37.80
C SER A 65 -5.73 12.21 -36.58
N ASP A 66 -5.11 13.38 -36.68
CA ASP A 66 -5.31 14.60 -35.88
C ASP A 66 -6.08 14.42 -34.56
N GLN A 67 -5.39 13.97 -33.50
CA GLN A 67 -5.47 14.49 -32.11
C GLN A 67 -4.76 13.54 -31.11
N ASP A 68 -3.68 14.05 -30.52
CA ASP A 68 -3.27 13.94 -29.12
C ASP A 68 -3.17 12.56 -28.41
N LEU A 69 -2.23 11.70 -28.82
CA LEU A 69 -1.66 10.66 -27.94
C LEU A 69 -0.20 10.37 -28.31
N PHE A 70 0.71 10.35 -27.32
CA PHE A 70 2.01 9.71 -27.46
C PHE A 70 1.80 8.20 -27.27
N GLU A 71 1.43 7.51 -28.34
CA GLU A 71 1.54 6.06 -28.38
C GLU A 71 2.92 5.72 -28.97
N ILE A 72 3.86 5.36 -28.10
CA ILE A 72 5.08 4.69 -28.58
C ILE A 72 4.65 3.24 -28.82
N CYS A 73 4.19 2.97 -30.04
CA CYS A 73 3.87 1.62 -30.47
C CYS A 73 5.19 0.86 -30.67
N PHE A 74 5.38 -0.18 -29.87
CA PHE A 74 6.46 -1.14 -30.07
C PHE A 74 5.91 -2.28 -30.91
N HIS A 75 6.27 -2.36 -32.19
CA HIS A 75 5.97 -3.53 -33.00
C HIS A 75 6.72 -4.75 -32.44
N GLU A 76 6.01 -5.84 -32.18
CA GLU A 76 6.54 -7.11 -31.63
C GLU A 76 7.71 -7.69 -32.44
N SER A 77 7.91 -7.27 -33.69
CA SER A 77 8.98 -7.77 -34.56
C SER A 77 10.31 -7.01 -34.47
N ASN A 78 10.38 -5.90 -33.73
CA ASN A 78 11.62 -5.14 -33.53
C ASN A 78 11.88 -4.88 -32.05
N CYS A 79 12.47 -5.85 -31.35
CA CYS A 79 13.01 -5.63 -30.00
C CYS A 79 13.85 -4.34 -30.00
N MET A 80 13.50 -3.37 -29.16
CA MET A 80 14.37 -2.21 -29.00
C MET A 80 15.71 -2.71 -28.47
N THR A 81 16.78 -2.45 -29.22
CA THR A 81 18.12 -2.61 -28.70
C THR A 81 18.30 -1.65 -27.52
N SER A 82 19.10 -2.04 -26.52
CA SER A 82 19.43 -1.19 -25.36
C SER A 82 19.84 0.24 -25.78
N ASN A 83 20.53 0.36 -26.92
CA ASN A 83 20.93 1.63 -27.53
C ASN A 83 19.74 2.52 -27.93
N LYS A 84 18.69 1.95 -28.55
CA LYS A 84 17.48 2.71 -28.93
C LYS A 84 16.71 3.20 -27.70
N CYS A 85 16.59 2.38 -26.65
CA CYS A 85 15.97 2.82 -25.39
C CYS A 85 16.74 3.98 -24.77
N GLN A 86 18.07 3.89 -24.75
CA GLN A 86 18.91 4.96 -24.20
C GLN A 86 18.75 6.25 -25.01
N GLU A 87 18.61 6.16 -26.33
CA GLU A 87 18.35 7.30 -27.20
C GLU A 87 16.99 7.96 -26.89
N VAL A 88 15.92 7.17 -26.79
CA VAL A 88 14.58 7.67 -26.45
C VAL A 88 14.58 8.29 -25.05
N LEU A 89 15.25 7.66 -24.08
CA LEU A 89 15.37 8.19 -22.72
C LEU A 89 16.15 9.51 -22.69
N ASN A 90 17.29 9.59 -23.38
CA ASN A 90 18.07 10.81 -23.52
C ASN A 90 17.25 11.92 -24.18
N HIS A 91 16.46 11.58 -25.19
CA HIS A 91 15.56 12.52 -25.85
C HIS A 91 14.46 12.99 -24.91
N THR A 92 13.88 12.09 -24.12
CA THR A 92 12.85 12.37 -23.13
C THR A 92 13.38 13.32 -22.06
N PHE A 93 14.58 13.07 -21.53
CA PHE A 93 15.23 13.99 -20.58
C PHE A 93 15.58 15.36 -21.19
N LYS A 94 15.96 15.41 -22.47
CA LYS A 94 16.17 16.69 -23.17
C LYS A 94 14.86 17.48 -23.28
N LEU A 95 13.76 16.82 -23.65
CA LEU A 95 12.43 17.45 -23.71
C LEU A 95 11.98 17.93 -22.33
N MET A 96 12.21 17.13 -21.29
CA MET A 96 11.95 17.55 -19.92
C MET A 96 12.80 18.79 -19.58
N LYS A 97 14.12 18.75 -19.77
CA LYS A 97 14.95 19.92 -19.47
C LYS A 97 14.51 21.19 -20.21
N ALA A 98 13.94 21.05 -21.42
CA ALA A 98 13.39 22.15 -22.20
C ALA A 98 12.02 22.66 -21.71
N ILE A 99 11.18 21.78 -21.16
CA ILE A 99 9.88 22.14 -20.55
C ILE A 99 10.07 22.69 -19.11
N ASN A 100 11.22 22.43 -18.51
CA ASN A 100 11.46 22.53 -17.08
C ASN A 100 11.09 23.89 -16.48
N GLU A 101 10.25 23.84 -15.44
CA GLU A 101 10.21 24.84 -14.37
C GLU A 101 11.49 24.74 -13.52
N PRO A 102 12.01 25.84 -12.94
CA PRO A 102 13.37 25.95 -12.38
C PRO A 102 13.67 25.13 -11.09
N LYS A 103 12.91 24.09 -10.74
CA LYS A 103 12.91 23.49 -9.39
C LYS A 103 13.47 22.07 -9.26
N ILE A 104 13.68 21.33 -10.35
CA ILE A 104 14.29 19.98 -10.29
C ILE A 104 15.64 20.03 -10.98
N ASN A 105 16.71 20.17 -10.18
CA ASN A 105 18.09 20.28 -10.69
C ASN A 105 18.60 18.96 -11.29
N ASP A 106 18.04 17.81 -10.87
CA ASP A 106 18.38 16.48 -11.40
C ASP A 106 17.13 15.63 -11.67
N ILE A 107 16.54 15.83 -12.84
CA ILE A 107 15.35 15.08 -13.29
C ILE A 107 15.68 13.59 -13.45
N LYS A 108 16.91 13.26 -13.84
CA LYS A 108 17.31 11.87 -14.05
C LYS A 108 17.33 11.11 -12.72
N ALA A 109 18.05 11.63 -11.72
CA ALA A 109 18.06 11.03 -10.39
C ALA A 109 16.65 10.97 -9.79
N TYR A 110 15.81 11.98 -10.05
CA TYR A 110 14.42 11.97 -9.61
C TYR A 110 13.60 10.81 -10.21
N VAL A 111 13.70 10.58 -11.53
CA VAL A 111 12.99 9.47 -12.19
C VAL A 111 13.58 8.12 -11.79
N GLU A 112 14.91 8.00 -11.67
CA GLU A 112 15.58 6.75 -11.30
C GLU A 112 15.29 6.34 -9.86
N ASN A 113 15.17 7.29 -8.93
CA ASN A 113 14.87 7.04 -7.51
C ASN A 113 13.36 7.01 -7.20
N SER A 114 12.51 7.04 -8.23
CA SER A 114 11.08 6.80 -8.13
C SER A 114 10.81 5.46 -7.42
N GLN A 115 9.92 5.45 -6.42
CA GLN A 115 9.44 4.21 -5.79
C GLN A 115 8.79 3.31 -6.83
N PHE A 116 8.00 3.85 -7.77
CA PHE A 116 7.45 3.07 -8.89
C PHE A 116 8.52 2.31 -9.67
N VAL A 117 9.59 3.00 -10.09
CA VAL A 117 10.69 2.37 -10.83
C VAL A 117 11.38 1.31 -9.98
N CYS A 118 11.69 1.64 -8.72
CA CYS A 118 12.40 0.73 -7.84
C CYS A 118 11.60 -0.54 -7.54
N VAL A 119 10.29 -0.42 -7.33
CA VAL A 119 9.39 -1.55 -7.08
C VAL A 119 9.27 -2.44 -8.32
N LEU A 120 9.13 -1.84 -9.51
CA LEU A 120 9.02 -2.63 -10.73
C LEU A 120 10.33 -3.26 -11.19
N CYS A 121 11.46 -2.70 -10.79
CA CYS A 121 12.78 -3.29 -11.04
C CYS A 121 13.23 -4.26 -9.93
N SER A 122 12.47 -4.36 -8.82
CA SER A 122 12.82 -5.25 -7.70
C SER A 122 12.74 -6.72 -8.13
N GLU A 123 13.55 -7.57 -7.47
CA GLU A 123 13.60 -9.02 -7.70
C GLU A 123 13.67 -9.43 -9.20
N GLY A 124 14.42 -8.68 -10.01
CA GLY A 124 14.56 -8.95 -11.45
C GLY A 124 13.30 -8.67 -12.27
N GLY A 125 12.43 -7.78 -11.81
CA GLY A 125 11.22 -7.39 -12.54
C GLY A 125 10.04 -8.30 -12.34
N ARG A 126 9.98 -9.04 -11.21
CA ARG A 126 8.91 -10.02 -10.97
C ARG A 126 7.51 -9.39 -10.97
N ILE A 127 7.34 -8.23 -10.34
CA ILE A 127 6.05 -7.49 -10.40
C ILE A 127 5.76 -7.01 -11.80
N ALA A 128 6.75 -6.45 -12.51
CA ALA A 128 6.56 -6.03 -13.89
C ALA A 128 6.07 -7.22 -14.75
N SER A 129 6.64 -8.41 -14.56
CA SER A 129 6.21 -9.62 -15.26
C SER A 129 4.78 -10.01 -14.91
N ILE A 130 4.38 -9.91 -13.64
CA ILE A 130 3.00 -10.21 -13.22
C ILE A 130 2.02 -9.21 -13.82
N ILE A 131 2.34 -7.91 -13.81
CA ILE A 131 1.52 -6.87 -14.43
C ILE A 131 1.38 -7.12 -15.93
N HIS A 132 2.49 -7.39 -16.61
CA HIS A 132 2.51 -7.71 -18.04
C HIS A 132 1.66 -8.94 -18.35
N GLN A 133 1.79 -10.02 -17.59
CA GLN A 133 0.97 -11.23 -17.72
C GLN A 133 -0.51 -10.94 -17.48
N PHE A 134 -0.84 -10.13 -16.47
CA PHE A 134 -2.20 -9.70 -16.22
C PHE A 134 -2.75 -8.85 -17.37
N HIS A 135 -1.93 -8.01 -18.00
CA HIS A 135 -2.36 -7.22 -19.14
C HIS A 135 -2.63 -8.09 -20.37
N ASN A 136 -1.74 -9.05 -20.66
CA ASN A 136 -1.74 -9.74 -21.95
C ASN A 136 -2.56 -11.02 -22.00
N ASN A 137 -2.79 -11.68 -20.86
CA ASN A 137 -3.54 -12.93 -20.86
C ASN A 137 -4.99 -12.73 -20.41
N LEU A 138 -5.90 -12.72 -21.39
CA LEU A 138 -7.35 -12.71 -21.17
C LEU A 138 -7.88 -14.04 -20.60
N SER A 139 -7.16 -15.15 -20.78
CA SER A 139 -7.59 -16.51 -20.38
C SER A 139 -7.39 -16.84 -18.90
N TRP A 140 -6.80 -15.95 -18.10
CA TRP A 140 -6.44 -16.19 -16.70
C TRP A 140 -7.62 -16.20 -15.71
N GLU A 141 -8.84 -16.26 -16.23
CA GLU A 141 -10.03 -16.46 -15.39
C GLU A 141 -9.97 -17.80 -14.62
N ASN A 142 -9.12 -18.75 -15.05
CA ASN A 142 -8.91 -20.05 -14.39
C ASN A 142 -7.44 -20.40 -14.01
N ASP A 143 -6.42 -19.82 -14.65
CA ASP A 143 -5.03 -20.33 -14.57
C ASP A 143 -3.98 -19.30 -14.11
N VAL A 144 -4.21 -18.61 -12.98
CA VAL A 144 -3.11 -17.85 -12.35
C VAL A 144 -2.11 -18.84 -11.74
N PRO A 145 -0.83 -18.86 -12.14
CA PRO A 145 0.16 -19.77 -11.57
C PRO A 145 0.21 -19.62 -10.05
N MET A 146 0.26 -20.74 -9.33
CA MET A 146 0.30 -20.72 -7.86
C MET A 146 1.48 -19.91 -7.33
N SER A 147 2.62 -19.92 -8.02
CA SER A 147 3.80 -19.10 -7.69
C SER A 147 3.51 -17.60 -7.72
N THR A 148 2.66 -17.14 -8.63
CA THR A 148 2.19 -15.74 -8.72
C THR A 148 1.24 -15.42 -7.57
N LEU A 149 0.28 -16.31 -7.28
CA LEU A 149 -0.64 -16.14 -6.15
C LEU A 149 0.09 -16.10 -4.80
N LEU A 150 1.07 -16.99 -4.61
CA LEU A 150 1.93 -17.00 -3.43
C LEU A 150 2.67 -15.68 -3.27
N TYR A 151 3.23 -15.15 -4.35
CA TYR A 151 3.92 -13.87 -4.33
C TYR A 151 2.99 -12.71 -3.99
N LEU A 152 1.85 -12.60 -4.67
CA LEU A 152 0.83 -11.58 -4.39
C LEU A 152 0.28 -11.70 -2.95
N ASN A 153 0.24 -12.90 -2.39
CA ASN A 153 -0.11 -13.14 -0.99
C ASN A 153 0.97 -12.66 -0.01
N LYS A 154 2.26 -12.72 -0.35
CA LYS A 154 3.32 -12.09 0.45
C LYS A 154 3.20 -10.57 0.45
N MET A 155 2.70 -10.02 -0.64
CA MET A 155 2.53 -8.57 -0.80
C MET A 155 1.26 -8.00 -0.17
N GLY A 156 0.38 -8.84 0.37
CA GLY A 156 -0.91 -8.41 0.91
C GLY A 156 -1.97 -8.07 -0.15
N HIS A 157 -1.70 -8.31 -1.43
CA HIS A 157 -2.68 -8.08 -2.50
C HIS A 157 -3.84 -9.07 -2.44
N LEU A 158 -3.63 -10.29 -1.94
CA LEU A 158 -4.69 -11.30 -1.83
C LEU A 158 -5.54 -11.19 -0.56
N TRP A 159 -5.32 -10.17 0.28
CA TRP A 159 -5.87 -10.17 1.64
C TRP A 159 -7.27 -9.60 1.77
N ALA A 160 -7.83 -9.04 0.70
CA ALA A 160 -9.22 -8.58 0.72
C ALA A 160 -10.17 -9.74 1.10
N SER A 161 -11.12 -9.43 1.98
CA SER A 161 -12.15 -10.40 2.39
C SER A 161 -13.26 -10.44 1.37
N TYR A 162 -13.48 -11.60 0.75
CA TYR A 162 -14.62 -11.87 -0.12
C TYR A 162 -15.66 -12.72 0.61
N SER A 163 -16.93 -12.44 0.34
CA SER A 163 -18.01 -13.34 0.76
C SER A 163 -17.81 -14.72 0.13
N SER A 164 -18.16 -15.79 0.86
CA SER A 164 -18.14 -17.17 0.35
C SER A 164 -19.04 -17.37 -0.87
N SER A 165 -19.99 -16.45 -1.11
CA SER A 165 -20.87 -16.45 -2.28
C SER A 165 -20.21 -15.95 -3.57
N VAL A 166 -19.05 -15.28 -3.50
CA VAL A 166 -18.38 -14.75 -4.69
C VAL A 166 -17.59 -15.86 -5.37
N SER A 167 -17.83 -16.06 -6.68
CA SER A 167 -17.14 -17.07 -7.47
C SER A 167 -15.62 -16.86 -7.43
N MET A 168 -14.83 -17.94 -7.51
CA MET A 168 -13.37 -17.83 -7.49
C MET A 168 -12.84 -16.99 -8.67
N LYS A 169 -13.51 -17.08 -9.82
CA LYS A 169 -13.27 -16.27 -11.01
C LYS A 169 -13.42 -14.77 -10.74
N ASP A 170 -14.50 -14.37 -10.07
CA ASP A 170 -14.73 -12.97 -9.72
C ASP A 170 -13.75 -12.46 -8.66
N GLN A 171 -13.33 -13.32 -7.72
CA GLN A 171 -12.25 -13.01 -6.79
C GLN A 171 -10.95 -12.70 -7.54
N ILE A 172 -10.51 -13.60 -8.44
CA ILE A 172 -9.30 -13.40 -9.27
C ILE A 172 -9.40 -12.11 -10.08
N ARG A 173 -10.55 -11.86 -10.73
CA ARG A 173 -10.79 -10.63 -11.49
C ARG A 173 -10.65 -9.38 -10.62
N SER A 174 -11.19 -9.43 -9.40
CA SER A 174 -11.08 -8.34 -8.44
C SER A 174 -9.63 -8.11 -7.99
N TYR A 175 -8.87 -9.16 -7.71
CA TYR A 175 -7.44 -9.06 -7.36
C TYR A 175 -6.61 -8.48 -8.52
N LYS A 176 -6.83 -8.94 -9.75
CA LYS A 176 -6.17 -8.41 -10.94
C LYS A 176 -6.41 -6.90 -11.05
N ARG A 177 -7.66 -6.45 -10.94
CA ARG A 177 -8.00 -5.02 -10.95
C ARG A 177 -7.33 -4.27 -9.81
N GLN A 178 -7.30 -4.83 -8.61
CA GLN A 178 -6.67 -4.18 -7.45
C GLN A 178 -5.15 -4.02 -7.63
N VAL A 179 -4.46 -5.06 -8.10
CA VAL A 179 -3.02 -5.01 -8.39
C VAL A 179 -2.73 -3.95 -9.45
N LEU A 180 -3.40 -4.03 -10.62
CA LEU A 180 -3.20 -3.08 -11.71
C LEU A 180 -3.52 -1.63 -11.27
N SER A 181 -4.61 -1.45 -10.53
CA SER A 181 -5.01 -0.15 -10.00
C SER A 181 -3.97 0.42 -9.04
N ARG A 182 -3.41 -0.38 -8.14
CA ARG A 182 -2.38 0.08 -7.20
C ARG A 182 -1.10 0.53 -7.90
N TYR A 183 -0.60 -0.23 -8.86
CA TYR A 183 0.64 0.13 -9.57
C TYR A 183 0.45 1.30 -10.52
N LYS A 184 -0.71 1.38 -11.19
CA LYS A 184 -1.10 2.58 -11.93
C LYS A 184 -1.16 3.78 -11.00
N LEU A 185 -1.77 3.62 -9.83
CA LEU A 185 -1.87 4.71 -8.89
C LEU A 185 -0.50 5.09 -8.31
N LEU A 186 0.41 4.15 -8.07
CA LEU A 186 1.79 4.45 -7.66
C LEU A 186 2.52 5.28 -8.73
N LEU A 187 2.35 4.94 -10.01
CA LEU A 187 2.87 5.72 -11.13
C LEU A 187 2.33 7.17 -11.11
N ASP A 188 1.04 7.32 -10.81
CA ASP A 188 0.32 8.59 -10.82
C ASP A 188 0.60 9.43 -9.56
N LEU A 189 0.71 8.78 -8.40
CA LEU A 189 0.73 9.38 -7.08
C LEU A 189 2.02 10.15 -6.81
N GLU A 190 3.16 9.63 -7.25
CA GLU A 190 4.43 10.35 -7.16
C GLU A 190 4.39 11.69 -7.91
N TYR A 191 3.46 11.85 -8.87
CA TYR A 191 3.23 13.11 -9.55
C TYR A 191 2.09 13.91 -8.90
N GLN A 192 0.94 13.27 -8.64
CA GLN A 192 -0.25 13.92 -8.09
C GLN A 192 -0.01 14.53 -6.70
N LEU A 193 0.85 13.91 -5.89
CA LEU A 193 1.18 14.41 -4.57
C LEU A 193 2.27 15.48 -4.60
N MET A 194 2.85 15.82 -5.75
CA MET A 194 3.85 16.87 -5.85
C MET A 194 3.23 18.26 -5.98
N PRO A 195 3.93 19.30 -5.48
CA PRO A 195 3.52 20.68 -5.63
C PRO A 195 3.92 21.17 -7.03
N SER A 196 3.59 20.43 -8.08
CA SER A 196 3.48 21.01 -9.41
C SER A 196 2.28 21.95 -9.37
N GLY A 197 2.43 23.21 -9.75
CA GLY A 197 1.53 24.34 -9.49
C GLY A 197 0.08 24.23 -9.99
N HIS A 198 -0.41 23.05 -10.36
CA HIS A 198 -1.83 22.80 -10.58
C HIS A 198 -2.51 22.27 -9.33
N LYS A 199 -3.53 23.01 -8.90
CA LYS A 199 -4.54 22.55 -7.97
C LYS A 199 -5.15 21.26 -8.55
N THR A 200 -4.74 20.10 -8.05
CA THR A 200 -5.57 18.90 -8.19
C THR A 200 -6.97 19.30 -7.73
N ARG A 201 -8.00 19.02 -8.54
CA ARG A 201 -9.38 19.33 -8.15
C ARG A 201 -9.89 18.40 -7.07
N ASP A 202 -9.20 17.30 -6.81
CA ASP A 202 -9.52 16.37 -5.74
C ASP A 202 -9.11 16.96 -4.38
N PRO A 203 -10.10 17.31 -3.52
CA PRO A 203 -9.81 17.88 -2.20
C PRO A 203 -9.02 16.94 -1.30
N LEU A 204 -9.15 15.61 -1.46
CA LEU A 204 -8.43 14.62 -0.67
C LEU A 204 -6.95 14.60 -1.03
N LEU A 205 -6.61 14.73 -2.31
CA LEU A 205 -5.20 14.81 -2.74
C LEU A 205 -4.57 16.15 -2.36
N MET A 206 -5.35 17.25 -2.40
CA MET A 206 -4.89 18.56 -1.87
C MET A 206 -4.57 18.51 -0.37
N PHE A 207 -5.29 17.69 0.40
CA PHE A 207 -5.02 17.51 1.82
C PHE A 207 -3.60 17.00 2.04
N PHE A 208 -3.12 16.09 1.19
CA PHE A 208 -1.82 15.46 1.33
C PHE A 208 -0.67 16.29 0.74
N SER A 209 -0.81 16.93 -0.43
CA SER A 209 0.21 17.78 -1.12
C SER A 209 1.59 17.78 -0.46
N TYR A 210 2.39 16.78 -0.78
CA TYR A 210 3.75 16.59 -0.28
C TYR A 210 4.76 17.25 -1.22
N LYS A 211 5.99 17.42 -0.77
CA LYS A 211 7.11 17.86 -1.60
C LYS A 211 7.90 16.67 -2.11
N PRO A 212 8.61 16.79 -3.25
CA PRO A 212 9.48 15.72 -3.74
C PRO A 212 10.50 15.25 -2.71
N ASP A 213 11.03 16.17 -1.90
CA ASP A 213 12.01 15.86 -0.85
C ASP A 213 11.38 15.23 0.40
N GLU A 214 10.04 15.17 0.50
CA GLU A 214 9.34 14.45 1.55
C GLU A 214 9.16 12.96 1.21
N ILE A 215 9.46 12.48 0.01
CA ILE A 215 9.34 11.05 -0.31
C ILE A 215 10.34 10.24 0.53
N ILE A 216 9.89 9.15 1.16
CA ILE A 216 10.76 8.19 1.83
C ILE A 216 11.58 7.47 0.76
N PRO A 217 12.92 7.56 0.78
CA PRO A 217 13.75 6.83 -0.18
C PRO A 217 13.47 5.33 -0.09
N ILE A 218 13.40 4.63 -1.23
CA ILE A 218 13.11 3.19 -1.25
C ILE A 218 14.10 2.42 -0.37
N GLN A 219 15.35 2.87 -0.29
CA GLN A 219 16.41 2.26 0.50
C GLN A 219 16.06 2.21 2.00
N HIS A 220 15.20 3.10 2.49
CA HIS A 220 14.69 3.04 3.86
C HIS A 220 13.59 1.98 4.01
N LEU A 221 12.77 1.75 2.98
CA LEU A 221 11.68 0.76 2.96
C LEU A 221 12.16 -0.68 2.77
N VAL A 222 13.31 -0.85 2.10
CA VAL A 222 13.89 -2.17 1.79
C VAL A 222 15.24 -2.41 2.48
N LYS A 223 15.57 -1.63 3.51
CA LYS A 223 16.81 -1.83 4.28
C LYS A 223 16.78 -3.20 4.97
N GLU A 224 17.93 -3.87 5.05
CA GLU A 224 18.08 -5.18 5.69
C GLU A 224 17.33 -5.35 7.04
N PRO A 225 17.41 -4.43 8.02
CA PRO A 225 16.66 -4.57 9.27
C PRO A 225 15.14 -4.61 9.07
N VAL A 226 14.61 -3.82 8.12
CA VAL A 226 13.19 -3.80 7.77
C VAL A 226 12.79 -5.14 7.16
N LEU A 227 13.57 -5.64 6.19
CA LEU A 227 13.31 -6.92 5.53
C LEU A 227 13.37 -8.09 6.53
N ASN A 228 14.35 -8.09 7.43
CA ASN A 228 14.51 -9.11 8.46
C ASN A 228 13.37 -9.13 9.48
N ASP A 229 12.77 -7.97 9.78
CA ASP A 229 11.60 -7.89 10.64
C ASP A 229 10.32 -8.34 9.92
N LEU A 230 10.10 -7.90 8.68
CA LEU A 230 8.96 -8.31 7.86
C LEU A 230 8.99 -9.82 7.51
N SER A 231 10.18 -10.41 7.34
CA SER A 231 10.32 -11.84 7.02
C SER A 231 9.77 -12.76 8.12
N LYS A 232 9.67 -12.29 9.37
CA LYS A 232 9.02 -13.02 10.48
C LYS A 232 7.53 -13.24 10.26
N PHE A 233 6.91 -12.45 9.38
CA PHE A 233 5.55 -12.64 8.92
C PHE A 233 5.46 -13.13 7.47
N ASP A 234 6.62 -13.36 6.82
CA ASP A 234 6.73 -13.71 5.41
C ASP A 234 6.00 -12.70 4.51
N VAL A 235 6.23 -11.40 4.71
CA VAL A 235 5.58 -10.33 3.93
C VAL A 235 6.59 -9.42 3.23
N ILE A 236 6.15 -8.82 2.13
CA ILE A 236 6.91 -7.86 1.32
C ILE A 236 6.01 -6.64 1.09
N VAL A 237 6.48 -5.44 1.43
CA VAL A 237 5.69 -4.21 1.28
C VAL A 237 6.53 -3.14 0.62
N ASP A 238 6.67 -3.26 -0.69
CA ASP A 238 7.40 -2.33 -1.56
C ASP A 238 6.42 -1.42 -2.34
N TRP A 239 5.19 -1.86 -2.56
CA TRP A 239 4.17 -1.14 -3.34
C TRP A 239 3.51 0.06 -2.63
N ALA A 240 3.65 0.19 -1.31
CA ALA A 240 3.02 1.28 -0.55
C ALA A 240 3.96 2.49 -0.50
N PRO A 241 3.61 3.62 -1.15
CA PRO A 241 4.49 4.78 -1.16
C PRO A 241 4.59 5.40 0.22
N GLY A 242 5.77 5.98 0.52
CA GLY A 242 6.07 6.54 1.83
C GLY A 242 6.46 8.02 1.80
N PHE A 243 6.06 8.77 2.83
CA PHE A 243 6.37 10.20 2.99
C PHE A 243 6.86 10.57 4.40
N TYR A 244 7.94 11.34 4.49
CA TYR A 244 8.40 12.05 5.67
C TYR A 244 7.70 13.40 5.80
N SER A 245 6.61 13.47 6.55
CA SER A 245 5.89 14.73 6.78
C SER A 245 5.21 14.77 8.16
N LEU A 246 5.19 15.97 8.75
CA LEU A 246 4.39 16.27 9.95
C LEU A 246 2.97 16.76 9.59
N LYS A 247 2.72 17.04 8.30
CA LYS A 247 1.46 17.60 7.84
C LYS A 247 0.32 16.62 8.12
N ASN A 248 -0.73 17.08 8.81
CA ASN A 248 -1.91 16.27 9.15
C ASN A 248 -1.65 15.02 10.01
N LEU A 249 -0.43 14.87 10.56
CA LEU A 249 -0.12 13.77 11.44
C LEU A 249 -0.82 14.01 12.79
N PRO A 250 -1.58 13.04 13.33
CA PRO A 250 -2.23 13.21 14.62
C PRO A 250 -1.23 13.57 15.72
N LEU A 251 -1.64 14.41 16.67
CA LEU A 251 -0.80 14.81 17.80
C LEU A 251 -0.26 13.57 18.52
N PHE A 252 1.05 13.58 18.82
CA PHE A 252 1.79 12.49 19.48
C PHE A 252 1.95 11.19 18.69
N THR A 253 1.55 11.15 17.41
CA THR A 253 1.88 10.03 16.53
C THR A 253 3.16 10.31 15.75
N LEU A 254 3.96 9.28 15.48
CA LEU A 254 5.21 9.37 14.70
C LEU A 254 5.09 8.74 13.31
N GLY A 255 4.00 8.04 13.05
CA GLY A 255 3.67 7.40 11.79
C GLY A 255 2.18 7.13 11.71
N VAL A 256 1.69 6.99 10.47
CA VAL A 256 0.34 6.55 10.16
C VAL A 256 0.28 6.00 8.73
N SER A 257 -0.58 5.02 8.51
CA SER A 257 -0.91 4.49 7.20
C SER A 257 -2.30 4.96 6.80
N TYR A 258 -2.38 5.68 5.69
CA TYR A 258 -3.65 6.15 5.17
C TYR A 258 -4.14 5.21 4.09
N THR A 259 -5.45 4.90 4.11
CA THR A 259 -6.13 4.29 2.97
C THR A 259 -7.20 5.25 2.47
N VAL A 260 -7.00 5.78 1.26
CA VAL A 260 -7.90 6.74 0.61
C VAL A 260 -8.65 6.02 -0.52
N LYS A 261 -9.94 6.28 -0.63
CA LYS A 261 -10.76 5.82 -1.75
C LYS A 261 -10.92 6.96 -2.73
N ILE A 262 -10.39 6.79 -3.94
CA ILE A 262 -10.55 7.73 -5.04
C ILE A 262 -11.35 6.97 -6.09
N GLU A 263 -12.63 7.32 -6.23
CA GLU A 263 -13.58 6.56 -7.07
C GLU A 263 -13.64 5.08 -6.65
N ASP A 264 -13.42 4.15 -7.59
CA ASP A 264 -13.35 2.70 -7.35
C ASP A 264 -11.93 2.21 -6.98
N LYS A 265 -10.98 3.13 -6.73
CA LYS A 265 -9.58 2.81 -6.46
C LYS A 265 -9.28 2.99 -4.97
N GLU A 266 -8.65 1.99 -4.37
CA GLU A 266 -8.14 2.06 -3.00
C GLU A 266 -6.63 2.31 -3.03
N LEU A 267 -6.24 3.44 -2.47
CA LEU A 267 -4.87 3.87 -2.32
C LEU A 267 -4.43 3.65 -0.88
N THR A 268 -3.28 3.00 -0.67
CA THR A 268 -2.65 2.97 0.65
C THR A 268 -1.26 3.56 0.57
N PHE A 269 -0.93 4.48 1.47
CA PHE A 269 0.40 5.05 1.60
C PHE A 269 0.77 5.24 3.07
N ILE A 270 2.06 5.27 3.35
CA ILE A 270 2.59 5.45 4.70
C ILE A 270 3.11 6.89 4.86
N GLN A 271 2.84 7.48 6.01
CA GLN A 271 3.40 8.76 6.41
C GLN A 271 4.14 8.58 7.72
N ILE A 272 5.38 9.08 7.78
CA ILE A 272 6.23 9.06 8.96
C ILE A 272 6.63 10.49 9.28
N SER A 273 6.81 10.81 10.56
CA SER A 273 7.28 12.12 11.01
C SER A 273 8.55 12.55 10.27
N SER A 274 8.57 13.80 9.78
CA SER A 274 9.75 14.36 9.10
C SER A 274 10.99 14.44 10.01
N LEU A 275 10.82 14.38 11.33
CA LEU A 275 11.92 14.31 12.29
C LEU A 275 12.77 13.04 12.11
N LEU A 276 12.21 11.96 11.55
CA LEU A 276 12.92 10.71 11.27
C LEU A 276 13.55 10.66 9.88
N LYS A 277 13.42 11.73 9.08
CA LYS A 277 14.09 11.83 7.77
C LYS A 277 15.60 11.76 7.95
N ASP A 278 16.13 12.63 8.81
CA ASP A 278 17.56 12.78 9.08
C ASP A 278 18.02 12.09 10.37
N ASN A 279 17.09 11.61 11.20
CA ASN A 279 17.39 10.93 12.46
C ASN A 279 16.91 9.47 12.44
N GLU A 280 17.74 8.55 12.92
CA GLU A 280 17.32 7.14 13.06
C GLU A 280 16.33 6.95 14.22
N ARG A 281 16.24 7.90 15.16
CA ARG A 281 15.41 7.77 16.36
C ARG A 281 14.80 9.10 16.78
N VAL A 282 13.52 9.06 17.16
CA VAL A 282 12.80 10.19 17.77
C VAL A 282 12.07 9.67 19.01
N GLY A 283 12.46 10.21 20.16
CA GLY A 283 12.00 9.72 21.46
C GLY A 283 12.31 8.22 21.66
N GLY A 284 11.24 7.43 21.86
CA GLY A 284 11.34 6.00 22.13
C GLY A 284 11.32 5.09 20.89
N ALA A 285 11.11 5.62 19.68
CA ALA A 285 10.89 4.84 18.46
C ALA A 285 11.99 5.09 17.42
N THR A 286 12.40 4.02 16.73
CA THR A 286 13.36 4.12 15.62
C THR A 286 12.63 4.27 14.29
N ARG A 287 13.32 4.83 13.29
CA ARG A 287 12.83 4.93 11.91
C ARG A 287 12.49 3.55 11.37
N THR A 288 13.40 2.59 11.53
CA THR A 288 13.20 1.20 11.11
C THR A 288 11.94 0.61 11.73
N GLU A 289 11.76 0.75 13.04
CA GLU A 289 10.57 0.26 13.75
C GLU A 289 9.27 0.86 13.22
N LEU A 290 9.25 2.17 12.96
CA LEU A 290 8.05 2.84 12.44
C LEU A 290 7.76 2.49 10.99
N ILE A 291 8.79 2.33 10.15
CA ILE A 291 8.61 1.85 8.77
C ILE A 291 7.98 0.46 8.77
N VAL A 292 8.52 -0.48 9.55
CA VAL A 292 7.97 -1.84 9.68
C VAL A 292 6.53 -1.78 10.20
N HIS A 293 6.27 -0.97 11.22
CA HIS A 293 4.94 -0.80 11.81
C HIS A 293 3.92 -0.33 10.75
N GLU A 294 4.23 0.73 10.02
CA GLU A 294 3.34 1.25 8.96
C GLU A 294 3.22 0.31 7.76
N GLN A 295 4.27 -0.41 7.38
CA GLN A 295 4.19 -1.43 6.33
C GLN A 295 3.22 -2.56 6.72
N ILE A 296 3.16 -2.95 8.00
CA ILE A 296 2.20 -3.94 8.48
C ILE A 296 0.76 -3.41 8.39
N HIS A 297 0.52 -2.13 8.73
CA HIS A 297 -0.77 -1.49 8.51
C HIS A 297 -1.12 -1.46 7.02
N ALA A 298 -0.18 -1.07 6.16
CA ALA A 298 -0.40 -0.98 4.74
C ALA A 298 -0.74 -2.34 4.10
N CYS A 299 -0.05 -3.42 4.49
CA CYS A 299 -0.35 -4.76 3.97
C CYS A 299 -1.67 -5.32 4.50
N ARG A 300 -2.05 -4.98 5.74
CA ARG A 300 -3.31 -5.41 6.36
C ARG A 300 -4.52 -4.54 6.02
N SER A 301 -4.34 -3.39 5.40
CA SER A 301 -5.44 -2.49 5.02
C SER A 301 -6.62 -3.19 4.30
N PRO A 302 -6.40 -4.21 3.42
CA PRO A 302 -7.51 -4.89 2.74
C PRO A 302 -8.37 -5.77 3.66
N LEU A 303 -7.83 -6.20 4.81
CA LEU A 303 -8.56 -6.99 5.80
C LEU A 303 -9.55 -6.15 6.60
N LYS A 304 -9.39 -4.81 6.61
CA LYS A 304 -10.17 -3.87 7.43
C LYS A 304 -10.21 -4.29 8.90
N SER A 305 -9.08 -4.80 9.39
CA SER A 305 -8.88 -5.22 10.77
C SER A 305 -8.99 -4.02 11.69
N LYS A 306 -9.58 -4.19 12.87
CA LYS A 306 -9.67 -3.15 13.91
C LYS A 306 -9.21 -3.67 15.27
N GLU A 307 -9.23 -4.98 15.47
CA GLU A 307 -8.97 -5.61 16.75
C GLU A 307 -7.52 -6.08 16.92
N TYR A 308 -6.96 -6.70 15.88
CA TYR A 308 -5.64 -7.33 15.96
C TYR A 308 -4.55 -6.58 15.18
N GLU A 309 -4.90 -5.54 14.43
CA GLU A 309 -3.97 -4.82 13.55
C GLU A 309 -2.77 -4.25 14.33
N GLU A 310 -3.03 -3.45 15.36
CA GLU A 310 -2.01 -2.88 16.25
C GLU A 310 -1.16 -3.95 16.94
N GLU A 311 -1.75 -5.11 17.28
CA GLU A 311 -1.01 -6.21 17.89
C GLU A 311 0.05 -6.77 16.95
N PHE A 312 -0.27 -6.89 15.67
CA PHE A 312 0.70 -7.35 14.68
C PHE A 312 1.74 -6.28 14.37
N ALA A 313 1.31 -5.03 14.20
CA ALA A 313 2.21 -3.93 13.86
C ALA A 313 3.24 -3.67 14.98
N TYR A 314 2.84 -3.73 16.24
CA TYR A 314 3.77 -3.58 17.37
C TYR A 314 4.50 -4.86 17.78
N LYS A 315 4.16 -6.03 17.22
CA LYS A 315 4.81 -7.30 17.57
C LYS A 315 6.32 -7.27 17.38
N LEU A 316 6.75 -6.54 16.35
CA LEU A 316 8.14 -6.40 15.90
C LEU A 316 8.89 -5.25 16.57
N SER A 317 8.21 -4.45 17.39
CA SER A 317 8.83 -3.36 18.15
C SER A 317 10.06 -3.82 18.97
N SER A 318 10.99 -2.93 19.28
CA SER A 318 12.01 -3.23 20.29
C SER A 318 11.49 -3.06 21.73
N SER A 319 10.43 -2.25 21.91
CA SER A 319 9.88 -1.92 23.22
C SER A 319 8.85 -2.93 23.68
N ILE A 320 9.11 -3.54 24.84
CA ILE A 320 8.17 -4.45 25.51
C ILE A 320 6.87 -3.72 25.86
N ILE A 321 6.95 -2.46 26.30
CA ILE A 321 5.78 -1.67 26.66
C ILE A 321 4.87 -1.49 25.44
N ARG A 322 5.43 -1.16 24.26
CA ARG A 322 4.64 -1.03 23.03
C ARG A 322 4.03 -2.37 22.60
N LYS A 323 4.80 -3.46 22.63
CA LYS A 323 4.29 -4.82 22.34
C LYS A 323 3.08 -5.22 23.19
N VAL A 324 3.08 -4.79 24.45
CA VAL A 324 2.07 -5.24 25.41
C VAL A 324 0.88 -4.27 25.43
N LEU A 325 1.13 -2.97 25.48
CA LEU A 325 0.11 -1.95 25.78
C LEU A 325 -0.33 -1.12 24.57
N ALA A 326 0.39 -1.12 23.45
CA ALA A 326 -0.06 -0.30 22.31
C ALA A 326 -1.45 -0.69 21.76
N PRO A 327 -1.86 -1.98 21.73
CA PRO A 327 -3.21 -2.36 21.27
C PRO A 327 -4.35 -2.00 22.24
N VAL A 328 -4.06 -1.24 23.31
CA VAL A 328 -5.07 -0.75 24.27
C VAL A 328 -6.03 0.21 23.59
N THR A 329 -5.56 1.07 22.70
CA THR A 329 -6.38 2.00 21.92
C THR A 329 -6.70 1.39 20.56
N ARG A 330 -7.99 1.24 20.22
CA ARG A 330 -8.42 0.69 18.92
C ARG A 330 -9.10 1.72 18.03
N HIS A 331 -9.75 2.69 18.66
CA HIS A 331 -10.48 3.73 17.96
C HIS A 331 -9.99 5.10 18.40
N PRO A 332 -9.97 6.09 17.49
CA PRO A 332 -9.70 7.49 17.86
C PRO A 332 -10.64 7.99 18.98
N ALA A 333 -11.89 7.51 18.98
CA ALA A 333 -12.88 7.80 20.02
C ALA A 333 -12.45 7.31 21.41
N ASP A 334 -11.71 6.19 21.51
CA ASP A 334 -11.21 5.67 22.79
C ASP A 334 -10.22 6.69 23.41
N MET A 335 -9.31 7.23 22.59
CA MET A 335 -8.35 8.25 23.04
C MET A 335 -9.03 9.58 23.36
N LEU A 336 -10.00 10.00 22.55
CA LEU A 336 -10.75 11.24 22.80
C LEU A 336 -11.54 11.17 24.10
N ALA A 337 -12.24 10.06 24.35
CA ALA A 337 -12.99 9.84 25.58
C ALA A 337 -12.05 9.81 26.80
N PHE A 338 -10.94 9.07 26.72
CA PHE A 338 -9.94 9.06 27.79
C PHE A 338 -9.38 10.45 28.08
N THR A 339 -9.05 11.22 27.03
CA THR A 339 -8.52 12.58 27.15
C THR A 339 -9.55 13.52 27.78
N ALA A 340 -10.80 13.47 27.33
CA ALA A 340 -11.88 14.29 27.86
C ALA A 340 -12.15 13.98 29.35
N PHE A 341 -12.24 12.70 29.71
CA PHE A 341 -12.40 12.31 31.12
C PHE A 341 -11.20 12.71 31.97
N SER A 342 -9.98 12.57 31.44
CA SER A 342 -8.77 12.99 32.14
C SER A 342 -8.74 14.51 32.36
N ALA A 343 -9.15 15.30 31.36
CA ALA A 343 -9.21 16.75 31.49
C ALA A 343 -10.24 17.19 32.54
N VAL A 344 -11.46 16.64 32.52
CA VAL A 344 -12.47 16.90 33.56
C VAL A 344 -11.95 16.50 34.94
N SER A 345 -11.27 15.36 35.01
CA SER A 345 -10.70 14.86 36.24
C SER A 345 -9.63 15.79 36.81
N VAL A 346 -8.73 16.32 35.99
CA VAL A 346 -7.70 17.27 36.41
C VAL A 346 -8.32 18.62 36.81
N VAL A 347 -9.28 19.13 36.04
CA VAL A 347 -9.98 20.40 36.35
C VAL A 347 -10.76 20.29 37.65
N SER A 348 -11.32 19.12 37.99
CA SER A 348 -12.02 18.92 39.26
C SER A 348 -11.13 18.98 40.51
N ASP A 349 -9.80 18.98 40.35
CA ASP A 349 -8.84 19.11 41.45
C ASP A 349 -8.62 20.58 41.86
N PHE A 350 -9.17 21.56 41.13
CA PHE A 350 -9.09 22.97 41.52
C PHE A 350 -9.90 23.23 42.82
N PRO A 351 -9.41 24.11 43.72
CA PRO A 351 -10.07 24.39 45.01
C PRO A 351 -11.53 24.89 44.91
N SER A 352 -11.92 25.41 43.74
CA SER A 352 -13.26 25.91 43.46
C SER A 352 -14.33 24.82 43.36
N PHE A 353 -13.94 23.54 43.23
CA PHE A 353 -14.88 22.43 43.11
C PHE A 353 -15.13 21.73 44.46
N PRO A 354 -16.35 21.25 44.73
CA PRO A 354 -16.63 20.43 45.91
C PRO A 354 -15.84 19.10 45.91
N ARG A 355 -15.33 18.68 47.08
CA ARG A 355 -14.52 17.44 47.21
C ARG A 355 -15.21 16.17 46.69
N TRP A 356 -16.54 16.09 46.81
CA TRP A 356 -17.28 14.94 46.27
C TRP A 356 -17.16 14.88 44.74
N PHE A 357 -17.26 16.03 44.05
CA PHE A 357 -17.14 16.10 42.60
C PHE A 357 -15.75 15.66 42.14
N THR A 358 -14.69 16.05 42.86
CA THR A 358 -13.32 15.60 42.61
C THR A 358 -13.17 14.09 42.68
N LEU A 359 -13.85 13.40 43.61
CA LEU A 359 -13.81 11.93 43.67
C LEU A 359 -14.61 11.29 42.53
N PHE A 360 -15.82 11.79 42.25
CA PHE A 360 -16.67 11.24 41.18
C PHE A 360 -16.08 11.43 39.78
N SER A 361 -15.36 12.52 39.53
CA SER A 361 -14.71 12.79 38.24
C SER A 361 -13.62 11.76 37.88
N LYS A 362 -13.06 11.05 38.86
CA LYS A 362 -12.02 10.03 38.66
C LYS A 362 -12.61 8.70 38.20
N ILE A 363 -13.90 8.43 38.48
CA ILE A 363 -14.57 7.17 38.15
C ILE A 363 -14.59 6.92 36.63
N PRO A 364 -14.97 7.88 35.76
CA PRO A 364 -14.92 7.67 34.31
C PRO A 364 -13.51 7.36 33.78
N VAL A 365 -12.48 8.02 34.32
CA VAL A 365 -11.08 7.74 33.95
C VAL A 365 -10.70 6.31 34.33
N LEU A 366 -10.91 5.92 35.59
CA LEU A 366 -10.60 4.57 36.06
C LEU A 366 -11.38 3.51 35.28
N PHE A 367 -12.67 3.74 35.04
CA PHE A 367 -13.51 2.86 34.24
C PHE A 367 -12.95 2.70 32.82
N SER A 368 -12.58 3.80 32.16
CA SER A 368 -12.03 3.76 30.80
C SER A 368 -10.73 2.95 30.73
N VAL A 369 -9.82 3.11 31.71
CA VAL A 369 -8.57 2.34 31.79
C VAL A 369 -8.85 0.87 32.05
N CYS A 370 -9.68 0.54 33.05
CA CYS A 370 -10.04 -0.84 33.37
C CYS A 370 -10.73 -1.54 32.20
N PHE A 371 -11.63 -0.86 31.50
CA PHE A 371 -12.31 -1.38 30.32
C PHE A 371 -11.33 -1.64 29.17
N ALA A 372 -10.43 -0.69 28.89
CA ALA A 372 -9.43 -0.84 27.84
C ALA A 372 -8.46 -2.01 28.15
N MET A 373 -8.06 -2.15 29.41
CA MET A 373 -7.24 -3.28 29.88
C MET A 373 -7.96 -4.62 29.79
N TYR A 374 -9.24 -4.69 30.21
CA TYR A 374 -10.05 -5.91 30.06
C TYR A 374 -10.14 -6.33 28.59
N ARG A 375 -10.41 -5.38 27.69
CA ARG A 375 -10.49 -5.61 26.24
C ARG A 375 -9.15 -6.10 25.68
N LEU A 376 -8.04 -5.49 26.07
CA LEU A 376 -6.69 -5.92 25.70
C LEU A 376 -6.44 -7.37 26.13
N LEU A 377 -6.69 -7.70 27.40
CA LEU A 377 -6.48 -9.04 27.94
C LEU A 377 -7.37 -10.08 27.24
N SER A 378 -8.63 -9.76 26.98
CA SER A 378 -9.55 -10.62 26.23
C SER A 378 -9.05 -10.90 24.80
N MET A 379 -8.55 -9.88 24.11
CA MET A 379 -7.95 -10.01 22.78
C MET A 379 -6.69 -10.86 22.80
N LYS A 380 -5.76 -10.62 23.73
CA LYS A 380 -4.53 -11.42 23.89
C LYS A 380 -4.86 -12.89 24.19
N ARG A 381 -5.89 -13.16 25.00
CA ARG A 381 -6.36 -14.53 25.28
C ARG A 381 -6.89 -15.21 24.02
N ARG A 382 -7.71 -14.52 23.22
CA ARG A 382 -8.23 -15.06 21.95
C ARG A 382 -7.12 -15.32 20.93
N LEU A 383 -6.18 -14.40 20.78
CA LEU A 383 -5.02 -14.60 19.90
C LEU A 383 -4.16 -15.79 20.35
N LYS A 384 -3.91 -15.92 21.67
CA LYS A 384 -3.17 -17.06 22.22
C LYS A 384 -3.92 -18.38 22.01
N ALA A 385 -5.24 -18.39 22.10
CA ALA A 385 -6.06 -19.56 21.79
C ALA A 385 -6.01 -19.90 20.29
N ALA A 386 -6.08 -18.91 19.40
CA ALA A 386 -5.93 -19.10 17.96
C ALA A 386 -4.55 -19.69 17.59
N ILE A 387 -3.47 -19.20 18.20
CA ILE A 387 -2.10 -19.77 18.06
C ILE A 387 -2.10 -21.26 18.41
N ARG A 388 -2.62 -21.63 19.59
CA ARG A 388 -2.69 -23.02 20.04
C ARG A 388 -3.54 -23.90 19.11
N ASN A 389 -4.61 -23.33 18.55
CA ASN A 389 -5.47 -24.05 17.63
C ASN A 389 -4.82 -24.24 16.25
N LEU A 390 -3.99 -23.30 15.78
CA LEU A 390 -3.11 -23.52 14.62
C LEU A 390 -2.09 -24.63 14.88
N GLU A 391 -1.43 -24.63 16.04
CA GLU A 391 -0.48 -25.68 16.42
C GLU A 391 -1.16 -27.07 16.41
N LYS A 392 -2.36 -27.18 17.00
CA LYS A 392 -3.16 -28.41 16.98
C LYS A 392 -3.60 -28.83 15.58
N ALA A 393 -3.77 -27.88 14.67
CA ALA A 393 -4.08 -28.16 13.27
C ALA A 393 -2.87 -28.62 12.46
N GLY A 394 -1.67 -28.70 13.06
CA GLY A 394 -0.44 -29.13 12.41
C GLY A 394 0.42 -27.99 11.86
N ALA A 395 0.08 -26.71 12.12
CA ALA A 395 0.89 -25.59 11.66
C ALA A 395 2.27 -25.59 12.36
N LEU A 396 3.34 -25.49 11.57
CA LEU A 396 4.70 -25.34 12.10
C LEU A 396 4.84 -24.00 12.82
N LYS A 397 5.65 -23.96 13.89
CA LYS A 397 5.80 -22.76 14.74
C LYS A 397 6.17 -21.49 13.97
N HIS A 398 7.03 -21.59 12.96
CA HIS A 398 7.46 -20.46 12.14
C HIS A 398 6.36 -19.96 11.17
N ASN A 399 5.35 -20.79 10.87
CA ASN A 399 4.24 -20.46 9.97
C ASN A 399 3.03 -19.84 10.67
N ILE A 400 2.94 -19.96 12.00
CA ILE A 400 1.78 -19.48 12.77
C ILE A 400 1.57 -17.97 12.59
N LEU A 401 2.63 -17.17 12.78
CA LEU A 401 2.52 -15.71 12.67
C LEU A 401 2.20 -15.26 11.24
N PRO A 402 2.86 -15.78 10.18
CA PRO A 402 2.45 -15.54 8.80
C PRO A 402 0.97 -15.85 8.53
N VAL A 403 0.46 -16.97 9.05
CA VAL A 403 -0.96 -17.34 8.88
C VAL A 403 -1.87 -16.34 9.60
N LEU A 404 -1.60 -16.05 10.88
CA LEU A 404 -2.42 -15.11 11.66
C LEU A 404 -2.43 -13.69 11.09
N LEU A 405 -1.29 -13.22 10.56
CA LEU A 405 -1.20 -11.91 9.90
C LEU A 405 -2.10 -11.83 8.65
N ARG A 406 -2.46 -12.97 8.05
CA ARG A 406 -3.31 -13.01 6.87
C ARG A 406 -4.78 -13.19 7.20
N MET A 407 -5.12 -13.44 8.46
CA MET A 407 -6.50 -13.67 8.91
C MET A 407 -7.22 -12.37 9.23
N THR A 408 -8.54 -12.35 8.99
CA THR A 408 -9.43 -11.29 9.46
C THR A 408 -9.69 -11.44 10.96
N ASP A 409 -10.19 -10.39 11.59
CA ASP A 409 -10.54 -10.42 13.02
C ASP A 409 -11.58 -11.50 13.33
N GLN A 410 -12.56 -11.66 12.43
CA GLN A 410 -13.58 -12.71 12.54
C GLN A 410 -12.95 -14.10 12.49
N GLU A 411 -12.03 -14.34 11.56
CA GLU A 411 -11.37 -15.64 11.42
C GLU A 411 -10.51 -15.99 12.63
N ILE A 412 -9.79 -15.01 13.20
CA ILE A 412 -9.03 -15.22 14.44
C ILE A 412 -9.98 -15.57 15.59
N ASN A 413 -11.12 -14.87 15.67
CA ASN A 413 -12.13 -15.13 16.70
C ASN A 413 -12.79 -16.51 16.54
N GLU A 414 -13.16 -16.91 15.32
CA GLU A 414 -13.68 -18.24 15.01
C GLU A 414 -12.66 -19.32 15.37
N LEU A 415 -11.41 -19.16 14.93
CA LEU A 415 -10.36 -20.14 15.20
C LEU A 415 -10.05 -20.23 16.69
N SER A 416 -10.10 -19.12 17.44
CA SER A 416 -9.86 -19.11 18.89
C SER A 416 -10.89 -19.92 19.69
N ARG A 417 -12.08 -20.16 19.11
CA ARG A 417 -13.19 -20.89 19.73
C ARG A 417 -13.41 -22.28 19.11
N ALA A 418 -12.62 -22.64 18.11
CA ALA A 418 -12.80 -23.90 17.38
C ALA A 418 -12.51 -25.12 18.26
N THR A 419 -13.48 -26.04 18.33
CA THR A 419 -13.29 -27.37 18.94
C THR A 419 -12.49 -28.31 18.03
N ASN A 420 -12.68 -28.17 16.71
CA ASN A 420 -11.92 -28.91 15.69
C ASN A 420 -11.21 -27.92 14.74
N PRO A 421 -10.02 -27.41 15.13
CA PRO A 421 -9.30 -26.40 14.35
C PRO A 421 -8.99 -26.82 12.91
N SER A 422 -8.60 -28.07 12.68
CA SER A 422 -8.26 -28.58 11.35
C SER A 422 -9.47 -28.52 10.41
N GLN A 423 -10.66 -28.88 10.89
CA GLN A 423 -11.88 -28.76 10.10
C GLN A 423 -12.28 -27.31 9.85
N THR A 424 -12.14 -26.43 10.84
CA THR A 424 -12.41 -24.99 10.70
C THR A 424 -11.52 -24.33 9.64
N ILE A 425 -10.25 -24.74 9.54
CA ILE A 425 -9.34 -24.24 8.49
C ILE A 425 -9.70 -24.83 7.14
N ARG A 426 -9.92 -26.16 7.05
CA ARG A 426 -10.24 -26.86 5.80
C ARG A 426 -11.56 -26.40 5.18
N SER A 427 -12.52 -25.93 5.98
CA SER A 427 -13.79 -25.41 5.47
C SER A 427 -13.68 -24.06 4.76
N LYS A 428 -12.54 -23.35 4.90
CA LYS A 428 -12.31 -22.07 4.21
C LYS A 428 -11.87 -22.33 2.77
N SER A 429 -12.73 -21.95 1.82
CA SER A 429 -12.56 -22.25 0.39
C SER A 429 -12.15 -21.06 -0.48
N ASN A 430 -12.06 -19.84 0.08
CA ASN A 430 -11.66 -18.67 -0.70
C ASN A 430 -10.19 -18.76 -1.14
N ILE A 431 -9.84 -18.03 -2.21
CA ILE A 431 -8.51 -18.16 -2.81
C ILE A 431 -7.38 -17.78 -1.85
N ARG A 432 -7.60 -16.78 -0.99
CA ARG A 432 -6.67 -16.42 0.09
C ARG A 432 -6.35 -17.62 0.98
N TRP A 433 -7.37 -18.35 1.46
CA TRP A 433 -7.16 -19.53 2.29
C TRP A 433 -6.55 -20.70 1.54
N LYS A 434 -6.87 -20.90 0.26
CA LYS A 434 -6.18 -21.91 -0.56
C LYS A 434 -4.68 -21.63 -0.64
N VAL A 435 -4.31 -20.37 -0.87
CA VAL A 435 -2.90 -19.94 -0.90
C VAL A 435 -2.25 -20.08 0.48
N ILE A 436 -2.93 -19.69 1.56
CA ILE A 436 -2.43 -19.85 2.94
C ILE A 436 -2.19 -21.33 3.27
N GLN A 437 -3.13 -22.21 2.93
CA GLN A 437 -3.00 -23.64 3.19
C GLN A 437 -1.82 -24.23 2.43
N GLN A 438 -1.71 -23.93 1.13
CA GLN A 438 -0.60 -24.39 0.28
C GLN A 438 0.76 -23.84 0.74
N ALA A 439 0.82 -22.61 1.24
CA ALA A 439 2.07 -21.96 1.62
C ALA A 439 2.57 -22.38 3.01
N TYR A 440 1.66 -22.62 3.95
CA TYR A 440 1.99 -22.63 5.37
C TYR A 440 1.50 -23.86 6.14
N LEU A 441 0.55 -24.62 5.59
CA LEU A 441 -0.16 -25.70 6.30
C LEU A 441 -0.15 -27.05 5.55
N SER A 442 0.56 -27.13 4.42
CA SER A 442 0.73 -28.35 3.61
C SER A 442 1.82 -29.27 4.14
#